data_AF-A0A654LZU0-F1
#
_entry.id   AF-A0A654LZU0-F1
#
_cell.length_a   1.000
_cell.length_b   1.000
_cell.length_c   1.000
_cell.angle_alpha   90.00
_cell.angle_beta   90.00
_cell.angle_gamma   90.00
#
_symmetry.space_group_name_H-M   'P 1'
#
loop_
_entity.id
_entity.type
_entity.pdbx_description
1 polymer ?
#
loop_
_entity_poly.entity_id
_entity_poly.type
_entity_poly.pdbx_seq_one_letter_code
_entity_poly.pdbx_strand_id
1 'polypeptide(L)'
;MNREEIALNIISKAIKHVQSNPQVVRENGCAACHVLFVLAEEMNVSEQDASDLLSEVLSKSSNLDDEFIAMVENIHMKKRMMGNVFAIKTRESKDKYIDSNFKNTIAEIHSDLINYGPDVTLRKLLISLISLEIAKNIGTDYHASTEELYHYMRRNHQDTNKELMVFINQLYQIIIRVKINYD
;
A
#
# COMPACT_ATOMS: atom_id res chain seq x y z
N MET A 1 16.76 11.29 26.64
CA MET A 1 15.88 10.31 25.96
C MET A 1 16.56 9.90 24.68
N ASN A 2 16.56 8.60 24.38
CA ASN A 2 17.02 8.07 23.10
C ASN A 2 16.04 8.52 21.99
N ARG A 3 16.51 8.64 20.74
CA ARG A 3 15.70 8.99 19.55
C ARG A 3 14.45 8.12 19.44
N GLU A 4 14.57 6.83 19.69
CA GLU A 4 13.46 5.87 19.69
C GLU A 4 12.42 6.17 20.80
N GLU A 5 12.85 6.57 22.00
CA GLU A 5 11.93 6.92 23.10
C GLU A 5 11.17 8.21 22.81
N ILE A 6 11.81 9.16 22.12
CA ILE A 6 11.15 10.38 21.64
C ILE A 6 10.09 9.99 20.59
N ALA A 7 10.48 9.21 19.58
CA ALA A 7 9.57 8.75 18.54
C ALA A 7 8.37 7.98 19.10
N LEU A 8 8.60 7.04 20.03
CA LEU A 8 7.54 6.29 20.71
C LEU A 8 6.53 7.20 21.39
N ASN A 9 7.00 8.24 22.09
CA ASN A 9 6.12 9.21 22.74
C ASN A 9 5.30 10.02 21.73
N ILE A 10 5.91 10.47 20.63
CA ILE A 10 5.22 11.21 19.57
C ILE A 10 4.15 10.34 18.92
N ILE A 11 4.52 9.12 18.52
CA ILE A 11 3.62 8.14 17.88
C ILE A 11 2.44 7.82 18.79
N SER A 12 2.70 7.49 20.07
CA SER A 12 1.62 7.18 21.02
C SER A 12 0.67 8.36 21.23
N LYS A 13 1.19 9.59 21.31
CA LYS A 13 0.35 10.80 21.40
C LYS A 13 -0.48 11.00 20.14
N ALA A 14 0.13 10.86 18.96
CA ALA A 14 -0.55 11.03 17.68
C ALA A 14 -1.69 9.99 17.53
N ILE A 15 -1.45 8.72 17.87
CA ILE A 15 -2.46 7.67 17.85
C ILE A 15 -3.63 8.02 18.78
N LYS A 16 -3.35 8.40 20.03
CA LYS A 16 -4.39 8.78 21.00
C LYS A 16 -5.16 10.02 20.55
N HIS A 17 -4.49 10.97 19.91
CA HIS A 17 -5.13 12.16 19.37
C HIS A 17 -6.12 11.81 18.24
N VAL A 18 -5.73 10.97 17.28
CA VAL A 18 -6.62 10.50 16.21
C VAL A 18 -7.77 9.66 16.77
N GLN A 19 -7.52 8.79 17.75
CA GLN A 19 -8.56 7.96 18.38
C GLN A 19 -9.61 8.81 19.11
N SER A 20 -9.17 9.85 19.84
CA SER A 20 -10.07 10.75 20.57
C SER A 20 -10.75 11.79 19.69
N ASN A 21 -10.08 12.22 18.60
CA ASN A 21 -10.63 13.16 17.63
C ASN A 21 -10.39 12.69 16.18
N PRO A 22 -11.19 11.75 15.66
CA PRO A 22 -11.06 11.24 14.29
C PRO A 22 -11.08 12.29 13.17
N GLN A 23 -11.65 13.46 13.41
CA GLN A 23 -11.80 14.52 12.39
C GLN A 23 -10.47 15.22 12.04
N VAL A 24 -9.40 15.00 12.81
CA VAL A 24 -8.06 15.51 12.48
C VAL A 24 -7.50 14.85 11.22
N VAL A 25 -7.95 13.63 10.92
CA VAL A 25 -7.69 12.98 9.64
C VAL A 25 -8.76 13.43 8.65
N ARG A 26 -8.33 14.16 7.61
CA ARG A 26 -9.22 14.63 6.52
C ARG A 26 -10.04 13.47 5.95
N GLU A 27 -11.21 13.76 5.38
CA GLU A 27 -12.17 12.76 4.89
C GLU A 27 -11.56 11.74 3.91
N ASN A 28 -10.65 12.18 3.03
CA ASN A 28 -9.88 11.33 2.11
C ASN A 28 -8.42 11.10 2.55
N GLY A 29 -8.05 11.59 3.74
CA GLY A 29 -6.69 11.47 4.28
C GLY A 29 -6.39 10.07 4.79
N CYS A 30 -5.12 9.74 4.98
CA CYS A 30 -4.71 8.46 5.57
C CYS A 30 -4.36 8.64 7.05
N ALA A 31 -4.93 7.79 7.92
CA ALA A 31 -4.66 7.84 9.35
C ALA A 31 -3.19 7.48 9.66
N ALA A 32 -2.64 6.50 8.95
CA ALA A 32 -1.23 6.14 9.05
C ALA A 32 -0.32 7.29 8.58
N CYS A 33 -0.63 7.92 7.44
CA CYS A 33 0.12 9.07 6.95
C CYS A 33 0.03 10.28 7.90
N HIS A 34 -1.11 10.48 8.58
CA HIS A 34 -1.22 11.53 9.58
C HIS A 34 -0.21 11.34 10.72
N VAL A 35 -0.13 10.13 11.29
CA VAL A 35 0.86 9.81 12.34
C VAL A 35 2.29 9.95 11.80
N LEU A 36 2.55 9.50 10.58
CA LEU A 36 3.85 9.64 9.91
C LEU A 36 4.26 11.11 9.76
N PHE A 37 3.36 11.98 9.30
CA PHE A 37 3.66 13.40 9.10
C PHE A 37 3.87 14.14 10.42
N VAL A 38 3.08 13.83 11.45
CA VAL A 38 3.32 14.35 12.81
C VAL A 38 4.71 13.93 13.31
N LEU A 39 5.09 12.68 13.10
CA LEU A 39 6.43 12.19 13.46
C LEU A 39 7.54 12.92 12.69
N ALA A 40 7.40 13.06 11.38
CA ALA A 40 8.36 13.73 10.52
C ALA A 40 8.55 15.20 10.93
N GLU A 41 7.44 15.90 11.19
CA GLU A 41 7.42 17.31 11.60
C GLU A 41 8.05 17.50 12.99
N GLU A 42 7.61 16.74 13.99
CA GLU A 42 8.11 16.90 15.37
C GLU A 42 9.57 16.45 15.53
N MET A 43 10.04 15.51 14.71
CA MET A 43 11.43 15.07 14.72
C MET A 43 12.33 15.83 13.74
N ASN A 44 11.76 16.69 12.88
CA ASN A 44 12.45 17.42 11.83
C ASN A 44 13.31 16.50 10.93
N VAL A 45 12.70 15.43 10.43
CA VAL A 45 13.32 14.44 9.54
C VAL A 45 12.53 14.30 8.23
N SER A 46 13.10 13.62 7.24
CA SER A 46 12.39 13.34 6.00
C SER A 46 11.23 12.36 6.23
N GLU A 47 10.24 12.33 5.31
CA GLU A 47 9.14 11.35 5.37
C GLU A 47 9.65 9.91 5.30
N GLN A 48 10.73 9.67 4.54
CA GLN A 48 11.35 8.35 4.44
C GLN A 48 11.97 7.94 5.79
N ASP A 49 12.76 8.82 6.40
CA ASP A 49 13.37 8.55 7.70
C ASP A 49 12.31 8.36 8.80
N ALA A 50 11.22 9.14 8.74
CA ALA A 50 10.09 8.99 9.64
C ALA A 50 9.35 7.66 9.42
N SER A 51 9.23 7.21 8.17
CA SER A 51 8.59 5.93 7.84
C SER A 51 9.39 4.76 8.38
N ASP A 52 10.71 4.79 8.17
CA ASP A 52 11.60 3.76 8.68
C ASP A 52 11.58 3.72 10.22
N LEU A 53 11.60 4.90 10.87
CA LEU A 53 11.54 5.02 12.32
C LEU A 53 10.17 4.60 12.90
N LEU A 54 9.07 4.95 12.24
CA LEU A 54 7.73 4.52 12.61
C LEU A 54 7.65 2.99 12.59
N SER A 55 8.10 2.37 11.49
CA SER A 55 8.14 0.91 11.36
C SER A 55 9.01 0.27 12.44
N GLU A 56 10.18 0.83 12.73
CA GLU A 56 11.08 0.32 13.76
C GLU A 56 10.42 0.36 15.14
N VAL A 57 9.83 1.50 15.53
CA VAL A 57 9.20 1.66 16.85
C VAL A 57 7.98 0.75 17.03
N LEU A 58 7.11 0.65 16.02
CA LEU A 58 5.94 -0.23 16.07
C LEU A 58 6.36 -1.70 16.19
N SER A 59 7.38 -2.13 15.44
CA SER A 59 7.87 -3.52 15.48
C SER A 59 8.42 -3.93 16.85
N LYS A 60 8.94 -2.98 17.64
CA LYS A 60 9.50 -3.21 18.97
C LYS A 60 8.44 -3.14 20.10
N SER A 61 7.23 -2.66 19.83
CA SER A 61 6.18 -2.44 20.83
C SER A 61 4.83 -2.98 20.36
N SER A 62 4.56 -4.26 20.68
CA SER A 62 3.34 -4.95 20.25
C SER A 62 2.05 -4.21 20.63
N ASN A 63 2.00 -3.64 21.84
CA ASN A 63 0.80 -2.90 22.29
C ASN A 63 0.57 -1.63 21.46
N LEU A 64 1.64 -0.92 21.09
CA LEU A 64 1.53 0.30 20.28
C LEU A 64 1.16 -0.03 18.83
N ASP A 65 1.70 -1.13 18.29
CA ASP A 65 1.34 -1.65 16.97
C ASP A 65 -0.14 -2.04 16.91
N ASP A 66 -0.64 -2.74 17.93
CA ASP A 66 -2.06 -3.06 18.04
C ASP A 66 -2.94 -1.81 18.10
N GLU A 67 -2.55 -0.78 18.88
CA GLU A 67 -3.26 0.51 18.94
C GLU A 67 -3.24 1.24 17.59
N PHE A 68 -2.10 1.22 16.89
CA PHE A 68 -1.92 1.82 15.58
C PHE A 68 -2.81 1.14 14.52
N ILE A 69 -2.76 -0.19 14.46
CA ILE A 69 -3.59 -1.00 13.56
C ILE A 69 -5.08 -0.76 13.84
N ALA A 70 -5.48 -0.76 15.12
CA ALA A 70 -6.86 -0.52 15.51
C ALA A 70 -7.34 0.89 15.12
N MET A 71 -6.49 1.91 15.27
CA MET A 71 -6.78 3.28 14.82
C MET A 71 -6.96 3.33 13.29
N VAL A 72 -6.03 2.75 12.53
CA VAL A 72 -6.11 2.68 11.06
C VAL A 72 -7.40 2.00 10.64
N GLU A 73 -7.72 0.84 11.20
CA GLU A 73 -8.96 0.11 10.90
C GLU A 73 -10.22 0.93 11.23
N ASN A 74 -10.23 1.62 12.38
CA ASN A 74 -11.36 2.42 12.79
C ASN A 74 -11.64 3.58 11.82
N ILE A 75 -10.59 4.31 11.42
CA ILE A 75 -10.73 5.45 10.50
C ILE A 75 -11.07 4.95 9.09
N HIS A 76 -10.29 4.01 8.56
CA HIS A 76 -10.42 3.60 7.17
C HIS A 76 -11.62 2.70 6.92
N MET A 77 -11.88 1.73 7.80
CA MET A 77 -12.90 0.73 7.53
C MET A 77 -14.22 1.06 8.20
N LYS A 78 -14.21 1.39 9.50
CA LYS A 78 -15.45 1.58 10.27
C LYS A 78 -16.11 2.93 10.01
N LYS A 79 -15.37 4.03 10.18
CA LYS A 79 -15.93 5.39 10.05
C LYS A 79 -16.31 5.75 8.62
N ARG A 80 -15.52 5.29 7.64
CA ARG A 80 -15.77 5.53 6.21
C ARG A 80 -16.60 4.44 5.54
N MET A 81 -17.07 3.46 6.31
CA MET A 81 -17.87 2.34 5.84
C MET A 81 -17.21 1.48 4.74
N MET A 82 -15.87 1.47 4.66
CA MET A 82 -15.13 0.67 3.68
C MET A 82 -14.88 -0.73 4.21
N GLY A 83 -15.23 -1.77 3.45
CA GLY A 83 -14.97 -3.15 3.86
C GLY A 83 -15.67 -3.52 5.18
N ASN A 84 -16.85 -2.97 5.46
CA ASN A 84 -17.60 -3.18 6.71
C ASN A 84 -17.72 -4.64 7.14
N VAL A 85 -17.96 -5.55 6.20
CA VAL A 85 -18.04 -7.00 6.46
C VAL A 85 -16.70 -7.59 6.91
N PHE A 86 -15.59 -7.05 6.43
CA PHE A 86 -14.25 -7.39 6.87
C PHE A 86 -13.92 -6.74 8.23
N ALA A 87 -14.31 -5.48 8.43
CA ALA A 87 -14.03 -4.70 9.63
C ALA A 87 -14.60 -5.34 10.92
N ILE A 88 -15.78 -5.97 10.85
CA ILE A 88 -16.42 -6.62 12.00
C ILE A 88 -15.84 -7.99 12.36
N LYS A 89 -14.94 -8.55 11.55
CA LYS A 89 -14.33 -9.86 11.81
C LYS A 89 -13.30 -9.78 12.94
N THR A 90 -13.10 -10.92 13.62
CA THR A 90 -11.98 -11.09 14.56
C THR A 90 -10.65 -10.97 13.83
N ARG A 91 -9.57 -10.61 14.54
CA ARG A 91 -8.22 -10.52 13.95
C ARG A 91 -7.80 -11.83 13.29
N GLU A 92 -8.01 -12.96 13.96
CA GLU A 92 -7.76 -14.30 13.40
C GLU A 92 -8.52 -14.55 12.09
N SER A 93 -9.79 -14.14 12.01
CA SER A 93 -10.60 -14.30 10.80
C SER A 93 -10.13 -13.38 9.66
N LYS A 94 -9.67 -12.17 9.99
CA LYS A 94 -9.06 -11.24 9.03
C LYS A 94 -7.77 -11.82 8.48
N ASP A 95 -6.90 -12.33 9.34
CA ASP A 95 -5.61 -12.90 8.94
C ASP A 95 -5.80 -14.14 8.05
N LYS A 96 -6.73 -15.05 8.38
CA LYS A 96 -7.07 -16.20 7.51
C LYS A 96 -7.61 -15.76 6.15
N TYR A 97 -8.45 -14.72 6.12
CA TYR A 97 -8.98 -14.17 4.88
C TYR A 97 -7.87 -13.55 4.02
N ILE A 98 -6.96 -12.79 4.62
CA ILE A 98 -5.78 -12.21 3.95
C ILE A 98 -4.87 -13.34 3.43
N ASP A 99 -4.54 -14.33 4.25
CA ASP A 99 -3.68 -15.46 3.87
C ASP A 99 -4.25 -16.24 2.67
N SER A 100 -5.56 -16.49 2.66
CA SER A 100 -6.21 -17.15 1.54
C SER A 100 -6.13 -16.30 0.26
N ASN A 101 -6.41 -14.99 0.33
CA ASN A 101 -6.33 -14.11 -0.84
C ASN A 101 -4.89 -13.98 -1.34
N PHE A 102 -3.92 -13.90 -0.43
CA PHE A 102 -2.49 -13.86 -0.75
C PHE A 102 -2.08 -15.11 -1.54
N LYS A 103 -2.37 -16.29 -1.00
CA LYS A 103 -2.03 -17.58 -1.65
C LYS A 103 -2.72 -17.73 -3.00
N ASN A 104 -4.01 -17.38 -3.08
CA ASN A 104 -4.77 -17.46 -4.33
C ASN A 104 -4.20 -16.52 -5.40
N THR A 105 -3.88 -15.28 -5.03
CA THR A 105 -3.28 -14.30 -5.96
C THR A 105 -1.93 -14.78 -6.48
N ILE A 106 -1.07 -15.31 -5.62
CA ILE A 106 0.23 -15.86 -6.04
C ILE A 106 0.05 -17.07 -6.97
N ALA A 107 -0.89 -17.97 -6.64
CA ALA A 107 -1.18 -19.12 -7.49
C ALA A 107 -1.71 -18.71 -8.87
N GLU A 108 -2.54 -17.67 -8.93
CA GLU A 108 -3.04 -17.10 -10.19
C GLU A 108 -1.91 -16.50 -11.02
N ILE A 109 -1.04 -15.68 -10.41
CA ILE A 109 0.14 -15.11 -11.10
C ILE A 109 1.05 -16.22 -11.63
N HIS A 110 1.28 -17.27 -10.86
CA HIS A 110 2.09 -18.41 -11.28
C HIS A 110 1.43 -19.19 -12.44
N SER A 111 0.12 -19.40 -12.37
CA SER A 111 -0.64 -20.00 -13.46
C SER A 111 -0.57 -19.15 -14.73
N ASP A 112 -0.71 -17.83 -14.62
CA ASP A 112 -0.58 -16.92 -15.76
C ASP A 112 0.82 -16.94 -16.37
N LEU A 113 1.85 -17.02 -15.53
CA LEU A 113 3.24 -17.12 -15.98
C LEU A 113 3.48 -18.40 -16.79
N ILE A 114 2.94 -19.53 -16.35
CA ILE A 114 3.06 -20.82 -17.06
C ILE A 114 2.30 -20.77 -18.39
N ASN A 115 1.07 -20.24 -18.40
CA ASN A 115 0.16 -20.35 -19.54
C ASN A 115 0.38 -19.25 -20.60
N TYR A 116 0.76 -18.04 -20.19
CA TYR A 116 0.84 -16.86 -21.05
C TYR A 116 2.23 -16.23 -21.10
N GLY A 117 3.15 -16.69 -20.25
CA GLY A 117 4.52 -16.20 -20.20
C GLY A 117 4.68 -14.88 -19.42
N PRO A 118 5.93 -14.43 -19.30
CA PRO A 118 6.29 -13.31 -18.43
C PRO A 118 5.77 -11.95 -18.92
N ASP A 119 5.67 -11.72 -20.23
CA ASP A 119 5.23 -10.43 -20.79
C ASP A 119 3.78 -10.10 -20.41
N VAL A 120 2.88 -11.08 -20.61
CA VAL A 120 1.45 -10.93 -20.29
C VAL A 120 1.26 -10.78 -18.78
N THR A 121 1.98 -11.59 -18.00
CA THR A 121 1.93 -11.54 -16.53
C THR A 121 2.42 -10.20 -16.00
N LEU A 122 3.55 -9.70 -16.51
CA LEU A 122 4.10 -8.40 -16.12
C LEU A 122 3.17 -7.25 -16.52
N ARG A 123 2.57 -7.32 -17.71
CA ARG A 123 1.56 -6.33 -18.14
C ARG A 123 0.36 -6.31 -17.19
N LYS A 124 -0.15 -7.47 -16.77
CA LYS A 124 -1.26 -7.56 -15.80
C LYS A 124 -0.87 -6.88 -14.48
N LEU A 125 0.32 -7.17 -13.96
CA LEU A 125 0.83 -6.57 -12.72
C LEU A 125 1.00 -5.05 -12.84
N LEU A 126 1.53 -4.55 -13.97
CA LEU A 126 1.68 -3.12 -14.21
C LEU A 126 0.33 -2.40 -14.27
N ILE A 127 -0.65 -2.94 -14.99
CA ILE A 127 -1.99 -2.35 -15.07
C ILE A 127 -2.65 -2.33 -13.68
N SER A 128 -2.51 -3.40 -12.90
CA SER A 128 -3.02 -3.44 -11.53
C SER A 128 -2.37 -2.39 -10.64
N LEU A 129 -1.05 -2.18 -10.76
CA LEU A 129 -0.32 -1.16 -10.01
C LEU A 129 -0.76 0.26 -10.42
N ILE A 130 -0.82 0.55 -11.72
CA ILE A 130 -1.25 1.86 -12.23
C ILE A 130 -2.69 2.16 -11.78
N SER A 131 -3.59 1.17 -11.83
CA SER A 131 -4.96 1.31 -11.33
C SER A 131 -4.97 1.67 -9.85
N LEU A 132 -4.13 1.04 -9.04
CA LEU A 132 -4.03 1.34 -7.61
C LEU A 132 -3.50 2.75 -7.35
N GLU A 133 -2.48 3.18 -8.12
CA GLU A 133 -1.94 4.54 -7.99
C GLU A 133 -2.94 5.61 -8.42
N ILE A 134 -3.68 5.38 -9.51
CA ILE A 134 -4.77 6.27 -9.92
C ILE A 134 -5.82 6.35 -8.79
N ALA A 135 -6.24 5.20 -8.24
CA ALA A 135 -7.25 5.13 -7.19
C ALA A 135 -6.85 5.99 -5.98
N LYS A 136 -5.60 5.86 -5.52
CA LYS A 136 -5.03 6.67 -4.44
C LYS A 136 -5.01 8.16 -4.77
N ASN A 137 -4.57 8.52 -5.98
CA ASN A 137 -4.35 9.91 -6.37
C ASN A 137 -5.66 10.67 -6.60
N ILE A 138 -6.68 10.03 -7.17
CA ILE A 138 -7.98 10.67 -7.45
C ILE A 138 -9.01 10.43 -6.34
N GLY A 139 -8.70 9.59 -5.36
CA GLY A 139 -9.59 9.29 -4.23
C GLY A 139 -10.80 8.44 -4.61
N THR A 140 -10.66 7.53 -5.56
CA THR A 140 -11.71 6.58 -5.97
C THR A 140 -11.39 5.17 -5.51
N ASP A 141 -12.38 4.27 -5.54
CA ASP A 141 -12.12 2.86 -5.28
C ASP A 141 -11.33 2.19 -6.42
N TYR A 142 -10.67 1.08 -6.09
CA TYR A 142 -9.81 0.37 -7.02
C TYR A 142 -10.54 -0.08 -8.30
N HIS A 143 -11.81 -0.50 -8.19
CA HIS A 143 -12.58 -1.00 -9.33
C HIS A 143 -12.89 0.13 -10.31
N ALA A 144 -13.43 1.25 -9.81
CA ALA A 144 -13.68 2.44 -10.63
C ALA A 144 -12.40 2.95 -11.31
N SER A 145 -11.27 2.95 -10.58
CA SER A 145 -9.97 3.34 -11.16
C SER A 145 -9.52 2.40 -12.29
N THR A 146 -9.70 1.09 -12.12
CA THR A 146 -9.39 0.10 -13.16
C THR A 146 -10.24 0.32 -14.40
N GLU A 147 -11.54 0.61 -14.26
CA GLU A 147 -12.42 0.90 -15.39
C GLU A 147 -12.02 2.16 -16.15
N GLU A 148 -11.72 3.25 -15.43
CA GLU A 148 -11.23 4.50 -16.03
C GLU A 148 -9.90 4.30 -16.76
N LEU A 149 -8.97 3.53 -16.18
CA LEU A 149 -7.72 3.18 -16.83
C LEU A 149 -7.97 2.37 -18.12
N TYR A 150 -8.87 1.39 -18.09
CA TYR A 150 -9.22 0.64 -19.30
C TYR A 150 -9.86 1.51 -20.37
N HIS A 151 -10.75 2.44 -20.00
CA HIS A 151 -11.34 3.38 -20.93
C HIS A 151 -10.28 4.29 -21.57
N TYR A 152 -9.36 4.84 -20.77
CA TYR A 152 -8.22 5.64 -21.25
C TYR A 152 -7.31 4.84 -22.18
N MET A 153 -6.89 3.64 -21.78
CA MET A 153 -6.02 2.77 -22.57
C MET A 153 -6.69 2.34 -23.88
N ARG A 154 -8.00 2.12 -23.89
CA ARG A 154 -8.73 1.78 -25.13
C ARG A 154 -8.68 2.92 -26.14
N ARG A 155 -8.85 4.17 -25.69
CA ARG A 155 -8.79 5.36 -26.53
C ARG A 155 -7.38 5.67 -27.02
N ASN A 156 -6.36 5.33 -26.21
CA ASN A 156 -4.95 5.62 -26.47
C ASN A 156 -4.13 4.33 -26.62
N HIS A 157 -4.69 3.32 -27.28
CA HIS A 157 -4.15 1.96 -27.26
C HIS A 157 -2.72 1.86 -27.78
N GLN A 158 -2.39 2.55 -28.86
CA GLN A 158 -1.06 2.48 -29.46
C GLN A 158 0.01 3.05 -28.52
N ASP A 159 -0.24 4.23 -27.95
CA ASP A 159 0.72 4.92 -27.08
C ASP A 159 0.89 4.18 -25.75
N THR A 160 -0.22 3.85 -25.08
CA THR A 160 -0.17 3.13 -23.80
C THR A 160 0.47 1.74 -23.93
N ASN A 161 0.20 1.02 -25.02
CA ASN A 161 0.85 -0.25 -25.28
C ASN A 161 2.35 -0.08 -25.56
N LYS A 162 2.74 0.96 -26.30
CA LYS A 162 4.15 1.27 -26.57
C LYS A 162 4.90 1.57 -25.28
N GLU A 163 4.35 2.39 -24.39
CA GLU A 163 4.97 2.74 -23.11
C GLU A 163 5.18 1.50 -22.22
N LEU A 164 4.16 0.64 -22.10
CA LEU A 164 4.27 -0.61 -21.36
C LEU A 164 5.36 -1.52 -21.94
N MET A 165 5.41 -1.67 -23.27
CA MET A 165 6.44 -2.49 -23.92
C MET A 165 7.85 -1.91 -23.76
N VAL A 166 8.02 -0.58 -23.80
CA VAL A 166 9.31 0.06 -23.55
C VAL A 166 9.80 -0.28 -22.14
N PHE A 167 8.94 -0.17 -21.14
CA PHE A 167 9.28 -0.54 -19.76
C PHE A 167 9.66 -2.02 -19.65
N ILE A 168 8.84 -2.93 -20.19
CA ILE A 168 9.10 -4.39 -20.14
C ILE A 168 10.45 -4.71 -20.79
N ASN A 169 10.74 -4.13 -21.96
CA ASN A 169 12.00 -4.34 -22.65
C ASN A 169 13.20 -3.82 -21.85
N GLN A 170 13.09 -2.65 -21.21
CA GLN A 170 14.14 -2.11 -20.35
C GLN A 170 14.40 -3.02 -19.14
N LEU A 171 13.36 -3.56 -18.52
CA LEU A 171 13.48 -4.50 -17.42
C LEU A 171 14.26 -5.76 -17.84
N TYR A 172 13.93 -6.35 -18.99
CA TYR A 172 14.67 -7.50 -19.50
C TYR A 172 16.14 -7.19 -19.76
N GLN A 173 16.45 -6.02 -20.31
CA GLN A 173 17.85 -5.60 -20.52
C GLN A 173 18.62 -5.53 -19.19
N ILE A 174 18.00 -5.04 -18.12
CA ILE A 174 18.60 -5.02 -16.79
C ILE A 174 18.84 -6.44 -16.28
N ILE A 175 17.82 -7.31 -16.36
CA ILE A 175 17.92 -8.70 -15.88
C ILE A 175 19.04 -9.45 -16.63
N ILE A 176 19.14 -9.29 -17.95
CA ILE A 176 20.19 -9.92 -18.77
C ILE A 176 21.57 -9.40 -18.36
N ARG A 177 21.74 -8.09 -18.19
CA ARG A 177 23.01 -7.50 -17.73
C ARG A 177 23.42 -7.99 -16.36
N VAL A 178 22.47 -8.09 -15.44
CA VAL A 178 22.70 -8.62 -14.09
C VAL A 178 23.17 -10.08 -14.19
N LYS A 179 22.47 -10.92 -14.96
CA LYS A 179 22.81 -12.34 -15.11
C LYS A 179 24.22 -12.56 -15.66
N ILE A 180 24.63 -11.78 -16.66
CA ILE A 180 25.99 -11.83 -17.24
C ILE A 180 27.08 -11.46 -16.22
N ASN A 181 26.77 -10.63 -15.21
CA ASN A 181 27.75 -10.22 -14.21
C ASN A 181 27.88 -11.21 -13.02
N TYR A 182 27.01 -12.21 -12.94
CA TYR A 182 27.00 -13.23 -11.88
C TYR A 182 27.34 -14.65 -12.39
N ASP A 183 27.51 -14.83 -13.70
CA ASP A 183 28.02 -16.04 -14.36
C ASP A 183 29.48 -15.83 -14.80
#